data_AF-A0A953RA62-F1
#
_entry.id   AF-A0A953RA62-F1
#
_cell.length_a   1.000
_cell.length_b   1.000
_cell.length_c   1.000
_cell.angle_alpha   90.00
_cell.angle_beta   90.00
_cell.angle_gamma   90.00
#
_symmetry.space_group_name_H-M   'P 1'
#
loop_
_entity.id
_entity.type
_entity.pdbx_description
1 polymer ?
#
loop_
_entity_poly.entity_id
_entity_poly.type
_entity_poly.pdbx_seq_one_letter_code
_entity_poly.pdbx_strand_id
1 'polypeptide(L)'
;MTPRLSARAENALDSATAASEPIYVPSICLVELTYLIEKGRLPIAARDRLVQALDDPTTPCQLAPLDRMVADALEFVSRSEVPDLPDRIVAATAAALRVPLVSRDRKIRASGVQTIW
;
A
#
# COMPACT_ATOMS: atom_id res chain seq x y z
N MET A 1 23.04 -5.04 -5.31
CA MET A 1 21.92 -4.58 -4.46
C MET A 1 20.72 -5.42 -4.82
N THR A 2 20.08 -6.14 -3.87
CA THR A 2 18.83 -6.84 -4.17
C THR A 2 17.75 -5.82 -4.53
N PRO A 3 17.03 -5.98 -5.65
CA PRO A 3 15.98 -5.04 -6.02
C PRO A 3 14.93 -4.99 -4.89
N ARG A 4 14.48 -3.78 -4.56
CA ARG A 4 13.52 -3.54 -3.47
C ARG A 4 12.10 -3.96 -3.86
N LEU A 5 11.84 -4.09 -5.17
CA LEU A 5 10.60 -4.56 -5.80
C LEU A 5 10.90 -5.82 -6.62
N SER A 6 9.95 -6.73 -6.78
CA SER A 6 10.11 -7.85 -7.71
C SER A 6 9.76 -7.42 -9.14
N ALA A 7 10.26 -8.17 -10.14
CA ALA A 7 9.92 -7.91 -11.54
C ALA A 7 8.40 -7.98 -11.80
N ARG A 8 7.67 -8.85 -11.08
CA ARG A 8 6.21 -8.97 -11.23
C ARG A 8 5.49 -7.73 -10.68
N ALA A 9 5.92 -7.22 -9.52
CA ALA A 9 5.35 -6.02 -8.93
C ALA A 9 5.71 -4.77 -9.75
N GLU A 10 6.95 -4.68 -10.23
CA GLU A 10 7.41 -3.60 -11.13
C GLU A 10 6.57 -3.56 -12.41
N ASN A 11 6.47 -4.68 -13.12
CA ASN A 11 5.66 -4.78 -14.33
C ASN A 11 4.18 -4.44 -14.10
N ALA A 12 3.62 -4.77 -12.93
CA ALA A 12 2.22 -4.46 -12.61
C ALA A 12 2.00 -2.95 -12.43
N LEU A 13 2.92 -2.26 -11.74
CA LEU A 13 2.84 -0.80 -11.59
C LEU A 13 3.07 -0.09 -12.92
N ASP A 14 4.03 -0.56 -13.73
CA ASP A 14 4.31 -0.02 -15.06
C ASP A 14 3.11 -0.21 -16.00
N SER A 15 2.47 -1.38 -15.96
CA SER A 15 1.28 -1.67 -16.76
C SER A 15 0.09 -0.79 -16.37
N ALA A 16 -0.16 -0.60 -15.07
CA ALA A 16 -1.21 0.29 -14.57
C ALA A 16 -0.95 1.74 -15.04
N THR A 17 0.30 2.20 -14.92
CA THR A 17 0.72 3.53 -15.38
C THR A 17 0.50 3.70 -16.88
N ALA A 18 0.93 2.72 -17.70
CA ALA A 18 0.76 2.77 -19.15
C ALA A 18 -0.70 2.73 -19.59
N ALA A 19 -1.57 2.07 -18.80
CA ALA A 19 -3.01 2.01 -19.04
C ALA A 19 -3.78 3.24 -18.51
N SER A 20 -3.10 4.22 -17.90
CA SER A 20 -3.74 5.33 -17.17
C SER A 20 -4.68 4.86 -16.04
N GLU A 21 -4.38 3.71 -15.44
CA GLU A 21 -5.09 3.20 -14.27
C GLU A 21 -4.49 3.76 -12.98
N PRO A 22 -5.32 4.07 -11.96
CA PRO A 22 -4.82 4.61 -10.71
C PRO A 22 -4.05 3.59 -9.89
N ILE A 23 -2.94 4.03 -9.29
CA ILE A 23 -2.17 3.29 -8.29
C ILE A 23 -2.54 3.83 -6.91
N TYR A 24 -3.32 3.06 -6.17
CA TYR A 24 -3.79 3.48 -4.85
C TYR A 24 -2.72 3.30 -3.78
N VAL A 25 -2.50 4.35 -3.00
CA VAL A 25 -1.67 4.34 -1.80
C VAL A 25 -2.58 4.50 -0.58
N PRO A 26 -2.70 3.49 0.31
CA PRO A 26 -3.49 3.63 1.53
C PRO A 26 -2.96 4.77 2.43
N SER A 27 -3.85 5.61 2.95
CA SER A 27 -3.44 6.76 3.78
C SER A 27 -2.73 6.37 5.09
N ILE A 28 -2.97 5.14 5.57
CA ILE A 28 -2.24 4.56 6.70
C ILE A 28 -0.73 4.48 6.44
N CYS A 29 -0.29 4.37 5.18
CA CYS A 29 1.13 4.39 4.83
C CYS A 29 1.80 5.73 5.18
N LEU A 30 1.08 6.86 5.06
CA LEU A 30 1.59 8.16 5.47
C LEU A 30 1.75 8.26 7.00
N VAL A 31 0.82 7.67 7.75
CA VAL A 31 0.89 7.58 9.21
C VAL A 31 2.08 6.72 9.64
N GLU A 32 2.25 5.56 9.00
CA GLU A 32 3.37 4.66 9.28
C GLU A 32 4.72 5.32 8.95
N LEU A 33 4.84 6.01 7.83
CA LEU A 33 6.06 6.75 7.49
C LEU A 33 6.41 7.78 8.56
N THR A 34 5.45 8.57 9.05
CA THR A 34 5.68 9.51 10.16
C THR A 34 6.24 8.78 11.37
N TYR A 35 5.64 7.66 11.77
CA TYR A 35 6.07 6.90 12.94
C TYR A 35 7.46 6.27 12.77
N LEU A 36 7.80 5.82 11.56
CA LEU A 36 9.13 5.30 11.23
C LEU A 36 10.19 6.40 11.23
N ILE A 37 9.84 7.62 10.81
CA ILE A 37 10.73 8.79 10.89
C ILE A 37 10.99 9.17 12.36
N GLU A 38 9.95 9.24 13.19
CA GLU A 38 10.07 9.51 14.63
C GLU A 38 10.95 8.48 15.34
N LYS A 39 10.89 7.21 14.90
CA LYS A 39 11.74 6.12 15.39
C LYS A 39 13.17 6.13 14.82
N GLY A 40 13.52 7.10 13.98
CA GLY A 40 14.83 7.17 13.32
C GLY A 40 15.09 6.01 12.33
N ARG A 41 14.03 5.31 11.90
CA ARG A 41 14.13 4.17 10.96
C ARG A 41 14.11 4.59 9.50
N LEU A 42 13.57 5.76 9.20
CA LEU A 42 13.53 6.34 7.85
C LEU A 42 13.87 7.83 7.89
N PRO A 43 14.51 8.35 6.83
CA PRO A 43 14.70 9.80 6.68
C PRO A 43 13.38 10.49 6.33
N ILE A 44 13.22 11.74 6.74
CA ILE A 44 12.02 12.54 6.44
C ILE A 44 11.73 12.64 4.93
N ALA A 45 12.79 12.69 4.13
CA ALA A 45 12.72 12.69 2.67
C ALA A 45 12.02 11.46 2.05
N ALA A 46 11.78 10.39 2.81
CA ALA A 46 10.96 9.27 2.35
C ALA A 46 9.48 9.67 2.27
N ARG A 47 8.98 10.40 3.29
CA ARG A 47 7.61 10.89 3.33
C ARG A 47 7.40 12.03 2.35
N ASP A 48 8.34 12.95 2.25
CA ASP A 48 8.24 14.10 1.32
C ASP A 48 8.11 13.63 -0.14
N ARG A 49 8.88 12.61 -0.54
CA ARG A 49 8.77 12.02 -1.89
C ARG A 49 7.41 11.40 -2.15
N LEU A 50 6.83 10.71 -1.16
CA LEU A 50 5.51 10.10 -1.33
C LEU A 50 4.42 11.18 -1.44
N VAL A 51 4.47 12.20 -0.59
CA VAL A 51 3.53 13.34 -0.66
C VAL A 51 3.65 14.05 -2.00
N GLN A 52 4.87 14.34 -2.46
CA GLN A 52 5.10 14.96 -3.76
C GLN A 52 4.52 14.12 -4.91
N ALA A 53 4.68 12.80 -4.88
CA ALA A 53 4.09 11.92 -5.88
C ALA A 53 2.55 11.97 -5.84
N LEU A 54 1.94 11.98 -4.65
CA LEU A 54 0.49 12.05 -4.49
C LEU A 54 -0.12 13.40 -4.89
N ASP A 55 0.64 14.49 -4.73
CA ASP A 55 0.21 15.85 -5.10
C ASP A 55 0.47 16.18 -6.58
N ASP A 56 1.31 15.38 -7.26
CA ASP A 56 1.62 15.57 -8.68
C ASP A 56 0.55 14.91 -9.57
N PRO A 57 -0.27 15.70 -10.30
CA PRO A 57 -1.36 15.19 -11.12
C PRO A 57 -0.87 14.42 -12.35
N THR A 58 0.43 14.44 -12.65
CA THR A 58 1.03 13.67 -13.75
C THR A 58 1.39 12.25 -13.35
N THR A 59 1.36 11.92 -12.05
CA THR A 59 1.59 10.56 -11.58
C THR A 59 0.27 9.77 -11.50
N PRO A 60 0.31 8.43 -11.65
CA PRO A 60 -0.87 7.59 -11.48
C PRO A 60 -1.25 7.41 -10.00
N CYS A 61 -0.45 7.93 -9.04
CA CYS A 61 -0.62 7.68 -7.62
C CYS A 61 -1.82 8.44 -7.07
N GLN A 62 -2.71 7.74 -6.36
CA GLN A 62 -3.86 8.33 -5.68
C GLN A 62 -3.92 7.90 -4.23
N LEU A 63 -4.18 8.86 -3.34
CA LEU A 63 -4.33 8.55 -1.91
C LEU A 63 -5.70 7.88 -1.67
N ALA A 64 -5.69 6.66 -1.16
CA ALA A 64 -6.90 5.97 -0.72
C ALA A 64 -7.16 6.26 0.76
N PRO A 65 -8.26 6.92 1.12
CA PRO A 65 -8.55 7.26 2.51
C PRO A 65 -8.93 6.02 3.33
N LEU A 66 -8.56 6.01 4.61
CA LEU A 66 -9.20 5.16 5.60
C LEU A 66 -10.58 5.74 5.93
N ASP A 67 -11.59 5.27 5.21
CA ASP A 67 -12.98 5.67 5.37
C ASP A 67 -13.85 4.52 5.91
N ARG A 68 -15.18 4.70 5.88
CA ARG A 68 -16.13 3.68 6.33
C ARG A 68 -16.03 2.39 5.51
N MET A 69 -15.81 2.47 4.20
CA MET A 69 -15.71 1.28 3.34
C MET A 69 -14.48 0.45 3.71
N VAL A 70 -13.34 1.11 3.95
CA VAL A 70 -12.12 0.43 4.43
C VAL A 70 -12.32 -0.15 5.83
N ALA A 71 -12.98 0.59 6.72
CA ALA A 71 -13.28 0.12 8.08
C ALA A 71 -14.17 -1.13 8.08
N ASP A 72 -15.22 -1.15 7.26
CA ASP A 72 -16.09 -2.33 7.10
C ASP A 72 -15.33 -3.49 6.44
N ALA A 73 -14.47 -3.21 5.45
CA ALA A 73 -13.66 -4.24 4.78
C ALA A 73 -12.68 -4.95 5.74
N LEU A 74 -12.26 -4.27 6.81
CA LEU A 74 -11.36 -4.82 7.83
C LEU A 74 -11.95 -6.06 8.53
N GLU A 75 -13.28 -6.16 8.63
CA GLU A 75 -13.97 -7.33 9.21
C GLU A 75 -13.67 -8.62 8.43
N PHE A 76 -13.39 -8.50 7.13
CA PHE A 76 -13.08 -9.63 6.25
C PHE A 76 -11.58 -9.93 6.15
N VAL A 77 -10.72 -9.09 6.73
CA VAL A 77 -9.27 -9.34 6.80
C VAL A 77 -8.94 -10.02 8.12
N SER A 78 -8.67 -11.32 8.05
CA SER A 78 -8.38 -12.13 9.24
C SER A 78 -7.21 -11.61 10.05
N ARG A 79 -7.44 -11.37 11.35
CA ARG A 79 -6.39 -10.97 12.30
C ARG A 79 -5.33 -12.07 12.50
N SER A 80 -5.68 -13.34 12.34
CA SER A 80 -4.71 -14.42 12.50
C SER A 80 -3.72 -14.49 11.33
N GLU A 81 -4.16 -14.04 10.14
CA GLU A 81 -3.34 -14.04 8.93
C GLU A 81 -2.49 -12.77 8.84
N VAL A 82 -3.11 -11.60 9.09
CA VAL A 82 -2.42 -10.32 9.14
C VAL A 82 -2.65 -9.75 10.54
N PRO A 83 -1.69 -9.86 11.48
CA PRO A 83 -1.92 -9.49 12.88
C PRO A 83 -1.73 -8.01 13.16
N ASP A 84 -0.84 -7.35 12.41
CA ASP A 84 -0.43 -5.97 12.62
C ASP A 84 -1.50 -5.01 12.07
N LEU A 85 -2.04 -4.12 12.90
CA LEU A 85 -3.16 -3.24 12.51
C LEU A 85 -2.87 -2.39 11.25
N PRO A 86 -1.70 -1.74 11.11
CA PRO A 86 -1.40 -0.98 9.89
C PRO A 86 -1.45 -1.85 8.62
N ASP A 87 -0.82 -3.03 8.66
CA ASP A 87 -0.82 -4.00 7.55
C ASP A 87 -2.24 -4.50 7.23
N ARG A 88 -3.06 -4.73 8.27
CA ARG A 88 -4.47 -5.09 8.10
C ARG A 88 -5.26 -3.99 7.42
N ILE A 89 -5.01 -2.73 7.75
CA ILE A 89 -5.67 -1.60 7.11
C ILE A 89 -5.25 -1.53 5.64
N VAL A 90 -3.96 -1.71 5.32
CA VAL A 90 -3.48 -1.79 3.92
C VAL A 90 -4.20 -2.89 3.14
N ALA A 91 -4.29 -4.10 3.72
CA ALA A 91 -5.04 -5.22 3.17
C ALA A 91 -6.54 -4.91 2.99
N ALA A 92 -7.17 -4.28 3.97
CA ALA A 92 -8.58 -3.90 3.92
C ALA A 92 -8.85 -2.82 2.87
N THR A 93 -7.92 -1.88 2.67
CA THR A 93 -8.02 -0.89 1.59
C THR A 93 -8.02 -1.56 0.22
N ALA A 94 -7.13 -2.53 -0.02
CA ALA A 94 -7.11 -3.30 -1.26
C ALA A 94 -8.42 -4.10 -1.46
N ALA A 95 -8.93 -4.73 -0.39
CA ALA A 95 -10.19 -5.47 -0.43
C ALA A 95 -11.40 -4.55 -0.71
N ALA A 96 -11.48 -3.38 -0.07
CA ALA A 96 -12.55 -2.40 -0.27
C ALA A 96 -12.58 -1.87 -1.71
N LEU A 97 -11.40 -1.59 -2.27
CA LEU A 97 -11.23 -1.10 -3.64
C LEU A 97 -11.30 -2.22 -4.69
N ARG A 98 -11.28 -3.49 -4.26
CA ARG A 98 -11.26 -4.69 -5.13
C ARG A 98 -10.08 -4.69 -6.11
N VAL A 99 -8.91 -4.25 -5.63
CA VAL A 99 -7.66 -4.22 -6.41
C VAL A 99 -6.62 -5.15 -5.79
N PRO A 100 -5.69 -5.70 -6.59
CA PRO A 100 -4.59 -6.49 -6.04
C PRO A 100 -3.63 -5.61 -5.22
N LEU A 101 -3.10 -6.16 -4.13
CA LEU A 101 -2.13 -5.49 -3.26
C LEU A 101 -0.69 -5.83 -3.65
N VAL A 102 0.12 -4.82 -3.99
CA VAL A 102 1.57 -4.98 -4.15
C VAL A 102 2.22 -5.03 -2.76
N SER A 103 2.75 -6.19 -2.35
CA SER A 103 3.42 -6.32 -1.05
C SER A 103 4.43 -7.46 -1.00
N ARG A 104 5.61 -7.19 -0.40
CA ARG A 104 6.63 -8.20 -0.10
C ARG A 104 6.27 -9.09 1.09
N ASP A 105 5.40 -8.59 1.95
CA ASP A 105 5.16 -9.18 3.26
C ASP A 105 4.65 -10.61 3.11
N ARG A 106 5.33 -11.55 3.78
CA ARG A 106 5.00 -12.98 3.64
C ARG A 106 3.66 -13.32 4.28
N LYS A 107 3.27 -12.65 5.36
CA LYS A 107 2.00 -12.87 6.06
C LYS A 107 0.84 -12.38 5.20
N ILE A 108 0.94 -11.17 4.64
CA ILE A 108 -0.07 -10.63 3.72
C ILE A 108 -0.20 -11.53 2.49
N ARG A 109 0.92 -11.99 1.90
CA ARG A 109 0.88 -12.89 0.73
C ARG A 109 0.32 -14.29 1.01
N ALA A 110 0.37 -14.74 2.25
CA ALA A 110 -0.22 -16.01 2.68
C ALA A 110 -1.68 -15.87 3.14
N SER A 111 -2.21 -14.65 3.22
CA SER A 111 -3.59 -14.36 3.60
C SER A 111 -4.57 -14.55 2.43
N GLY A 112 -5.87 -14.40 2.70
CA GLY A 112 -6.91 -14.36 1.67
C GLY A 112 -6.87 -13.14 0.71
N VAL A 113 -5.95 -12.19 0.91
CA VAL A 113 -5.85 -10.98 0.08
C VAL A 113 -5.11 -11.27 -1.23
N GLN A 114 -5.67 -10.85 -2.36
CA GLN A 114 -5.00 -10.96 -3.65
C GLN A 114 -3.75 -10.08 -3.65
N THR A 115 -2.57 -10.69 -3.85
CA THR A 115 -1.29 -9.99 -3.81
C THR A 115 -0.47 -10.15 -5.08
N ILE A 116 0.38 -9.15 -5.35
CA ILE A 116 1.40 -9.17 -6.41
C ILE A 116 2.77 -8.99 -5.78
N TRP A 117 3.66 -9.97 -6.02
CA TRP A 117 5.06 -9.95 -5.64
C TRP A 117 5.87 -10.93 -6.48
#